data_AF-A0A9E4AH21-F1
#
_entry.id   AF-A0A9E4AH21-F1
#
_cell.length_a   1.000
_cell.length_b   1.000
_cell.length_c   1.000
_cell.angle_alpha   90.00
_cell.angle_beta   90.00
_cell.angle_gamma   90.00
#
_symmetry.space_group_name_H-M   'P 1'
#
loop_
_entity.id
_entity.type
_entity.pdbx_description
1 polymer ?
#
loop_
_entity_poly.entity_id
_entity_poly.type
_entity_poly.pdbx_seq_one_letter_code
_entity_poly.pdbx_strand_id
1 'polypeptide(L)'
;MRKLWIKRTVQICGCVVFCCVFAVAQKSEDPVKEGITLADLGVTPAQKTQIDAMWKLKRQKHIQAVKDLKTLNRFVKDTLIGEKEIKETLKKFRTKRKEMQDEIDKAEEALIETLSPRAQLHLTVLGVLDNGLPRRTTRTQVDKEAGQKNSDSSTPLEQSPDKTSQ
;
A
#
# COMPACT_ATOMS: atom_id res chain seq x y z
N MET A 1 -14.86 46.22 -22.29
CA MET A 1 -14.52 44.81 -21.96
C MET A 1 -13.58 44.67 -20.74
N ARG A 2 -13.86 45.32 -19.59
CA ARG A 2 -13.07 45.15 -18.33
C ARG A 2 -13.86 44.51 -17.17
N LYS A 3 -15.20 44.49 -17.26
CA LYS A 3 -16.08 44.01 -16.18
C LYS A 3 -16.24 42.48 -16.12
N LEU A 4 -15.82 41.76 -17.16
CA LEU A 4 -15.96 40.29 -17.23
C LEU A 4 -14.82 39.53 -16.54
N TRP A 5 -13.65 40.15 -16.38
CA TRP A 5 -12.46 39.51 -15.79
C TRP A 5 -12.53 39.45 -14.26
N ILE A 6 -13.12 40.46 -13.61
CA ILE A 6 -13.21 40.54 -12.14
C ILE A 6 -14.17 39.48 -11.57
N LYS A 7 -15.25 39.14 -12.29
CA LYS A 7 -16.20 38.11 -11.84
C LYS A 7 -15.60 36.71 -11.79
N ARG A 8 -14.62 36.40 -12.66
CA ARG A 8 -13.96 35.09 -12.67
C ARG A 8 -12.91 34.93 -11.56
N THR A 9 -12.23 36.00 -11.16
CA THR A 9 -11.23 35.95 -10.08
C THR A 9 -11.87 35.78 -8.70
N VAL A 10 -13.00 36.42 -8.43
CA VAL A 10 -13.69 36.31 -7.13
C VAL A 10 -14.26 34.90 -6.90
N GLN A 11 -14.71 34.23 -7.95
CA GLN A 11 -15.26 32.88 -7.87
C GLN A 11 -14.18 31.81 -7.60
N ILE A 12 -12.95 32.03 -8.08
CA ILE A 12 -11.81 31.12 -7.85
C ILE A 12 -11.28 31.26 -6.42
N CYS A 13 -11.24 32.48 -5.87
CA CYS A 13 -10.81 32.70 -4.49
C CYS A 13 -11.76 32.07 -3.45
N GLY A 14 -13.07 32.03 -3.72
CA GLY A 14 -14.05 31.38 -2.83
C GLY A 14 -13.85 29.87 -2.68
N CYS A 15 -13.47 29.17 -3.74
CA CYS A 15 -13.24 27.72 -3.70
C CYS A 15 -11.99 27.33 -2.89
N VAL A 16 -10.94 28.16 -2.92
CA VAL A 16 -9.70 27.86 -2.19
C VAL A 16 -9.90 27.96 -0.68
N VAL A 17 -10.67 28.95 -0.22
CA VAL A 17 -10.96 29.11 1.21
C VAL A 17 -11.82 27.96 1.75
N PHE A 18 -12.80 27.48 0.97
CA PHE A 18 -13.62 26.34 1.37
C PHE A 18 -12.79 25.05 1.47
N CYS A 19 -11.87 24.78 0.54
CA CYS A 19 -10.97 23.63 0.62
C CYS A 19 -10.04 23.67 1.85
N CYS A 20 -9.59 24.86 2.29
CA CYS A 20 -8.72 24.98 3.45
C CYS A 20 -9.45 24.69 4.79
N VAL A 21 -10.74 25.01 4.91
CA VAL A 21 -11.49 24.74 6.14
C VAL A 21 -11.75 23.24 6.33
N PHE A 22 -12.02 22.50 5.25
CA PHE A 22 -12.16 21.03 5.33
C PHE A 22 -10.84 20.32 5.68
N ALA A 23 -9.70 20.84 5.24
CA ALA A 23 -8.39 20.29 5.59
C ALA A 23 -8.01 20.51 7.06
N VAL A 24 -8.51 21.57 7.71
CA VAL A 24 -8.24 21.86 9.12
C VAL A 24 -9.19 21.10 10.04
N ALA A 25 -10.45 20.90 9.66
CA ALA A 25 -11.42 20.11 10.44
C ALA A 25 -11.04 18.61 10.52
N GLN A 26 -10.38 18.05 9.49
CA GLN A 26 -9.88 16.67 9.55
C GLN A 26 -8.63 16.48 10.44
N LYS A 27 -8.01 17.57 10.93
CA LYS A 27 -6.77 17.50 11.70
C LYS A 27 -6.98 17.50 13.21
N SER A 28 -8.20 17.73 13.70
CA SER A 28 -8.49 17.91 15.14
C SER A 28 -9.30 16.80 15.82
N GLU A 29 -9.69 15.73 15.13
CA GLU A 29 -10.59 14.69 15.70
C GLU A 29 -10.03 13.26 15.73
N ASP A 30 -8.71 13.07 15.79
CA ASP A 30 -8.20 11.75 16.18
C ASP A 30 -7.11 11.93 17.24
N PRO A 31 -7.43 11.85 18.55
CA PRO A 31 -6.41 11.42 19.49
C PRO A 31 -5.92 10.08 18.99
N VAL A 32 -4.61 9.95 18.80
CA VAL A 32 -3.93 8.71 18.45
C VAL A 32 -4.38 7.65 19.45
N LYS A 33 -5.42 6.88 19.11
CA LYS A 33 -5.82 5.71 19.88
C LYS A 33 -4.64 4.77 19.78
N GLU A 34 -3.92 4.61 20.88
CA GLU A 34 -2.89 3.59 21.02
C GLU A 34 -3.49 2.29 20.47
N GLY A 35 -3.00 1.86 19.31
CA GLY A 35 -3.55 0.70 18.63
C GLY A 35 -3.34 -0.51 19.54
N ILE A 36 -4.41 -1.25 19.79
CA ILE A 36 -4.36 -2.51 20.55
C ILE A 36 -3.24 -3.38 19.96
N THR A 37 -2.22 -3.66 20.78
CA THR A 37 -1.08 -4.47 20.34
C THR A 37 -1.45 -5.94 20.34
N LEU A 38 -0.69 -6.78 19.62
CA LEU A 38 -0.90 -8.23 19.65
C LEU A 38 -0.73 -8.81 21.07
N ALA A 39 0.14 -8.20 21.89
CA ALA A 39 0.32 -8.60 23.29
C ALA A 39 -0.95 -8.32 24.12
N ASP A 40 -1.61 -7.19 23.88
CA ASP A 40 -2.89 -6.82 24.53
C ASP A 40 -4.04 -7.77 24.16
N LEU A 41 -3.89 -8.50 23.04
CA LEU A 41 -4.82 -9.54 22.59
C LEU A 41 -4.52 -10.92 23.17
N GLY A 42 -3.50 -11.03 24.03
CA GLY A 42 -3.04 -12.29 24.61
C GLY A 42 -2.25 -13.17 23.64
N VAL A 43 -1.71 -12.60 22.54
CA VAL A 43 -0.89 -13.35 21.59
C VAL A 43 0.49 -13.59 22.19
N THR A 44 0.83 -14.87 22.37
CA THR A 44 2.15 -15.27 22.87
C THR A 44 3.25 -15.04 21.82
N PRO A 45 4.54 -14.95 22.22
CA PRO A 45 5.65 -14.84 21.26
C PRO A 45 5.70 -16.00 20.24
N ALA A 46 5.32 -17.21 20.66
CA ALA A 46 5.22 -18.37 19.78
C ALA A 46 4.12 -18.18 18.72
N GLN A 47 2.93 -17.75 19.13
CA GLN A 47 1.82 -17.46 18.22
C GLN A 47 2.13 -16.30 17.29
N LYS A 48 2.83 -15.26 17.76
CA LYS A 48 3.32 -14.17 16.91
C LYS A 48 4.21 -14.68 15.79
N THR A 49 5.11 -15.62 16.09
CA THR A 49 5.99 -16.24 15.09
C THR A 49 5.19 -17.03 14.04
N GLN A 50 4.15 -17.75 14.47
CA GLN A 50 3.24 -18.46 13.57
C GLN A 50 2.43 -17.50 12.68
N ILE A 51 1.93 -16.40 13.25
CA ILE A 51 1.25 -15.33 12.50
C ILE A 51 2.18 -14.72 11.44
N ASP A 52 3.43 -14.41 11.79
CA ASP A 52 4.42 -13.87 10.86
C ASP A 52 4.76 -14.88 9.75
N ALA A 53 4.85 -16.17 10.06
CA ALA A 53 5.07 -17.23 9.08
C ALA A 53 3.90 -17.34 8.10
N MET A 54 2.66 -17.37 8.61
CA MET A 54 1.44 -17.37 7.80
C MET A 54 1.37 -16.13 6.90
N TRP A 55 1.73 -14.96 7.43
CA TRP A 55 1.78 -13.73 6.63
C TRP A 55 2.78 -13.82 5.48
N LYS A 56 3.97 -14.38 5.73
CA LYS A 56 4.98 -14.62 4.69
C LYS A 56 4.45 -15.58 3.62
N LEU A 57 3.75 -16.65 3.99
CA LEU A 57 3.13 -17.59 3.05
C LEU A 57 2.10 -16.89 2.15
N LYS A 58 1.17 -16.12 2.75
CA LYS A 58 0.18 -15.32 2.01
C LYS A 58 0.85 -14.34 1.04
N ARG A 59 1.92 -13.67 1.49
CA ARG A 59 2.70 -12.75 0.66
C ARG A 59 3.40 -13.46 -0.49
N GLN A 60 4.02 -14.61 -0.25
CA GLN A 60 4.67 -15.41 -1.29
C GLN A 60 3.66 -15.89 -2.33
N LYS A 61 2.51 -16.39 -1.90
CA LYS A 61 1.40 -16.78 -2.79
C LYS A 61 0.96 -15.62 -3.67
N HIS A 62 0.80 -14.42 -3.12
CA HIS A 62 0.43 -13.24 -3.90
C HIS A 62 1.50 -12.88 -4.94
N ILE A 63 2.77 -12.80 -4.52
CA ILE A 63 3.89 -12.52 -5.43
C ILE A 63 3.94 -13.54 -6.57
N GLN A 64 3.75 -14.82 -6.24
CA GLN A 64 3.76 -15.90 -7.21
C GLN A 64 2.57 -15.80 -8.17
N ALA A 65 1.36 -15.54 -7.67
CA ALA A 65 0.18 -15.35 -8.50
C ALA A 65 0.35 -14.20 -9.50
N VAL A 66 0.94 -13.08 -9.08
CA VAL A 66 1.24 -11.95 -9.99
C VAL A 66 2.24 -12.35 -11.09
N LYS A 67 3.30 -13.09 -10.73
CA LYS A 67 4.27 -13.61 -11.71
C LYS A 67 3.62 -14.57 -12.71
N ASP A 68 2.82 -15.51 -12.21
CA ASP A 68 2.16 -16.51 -13.06
C ASP A 68 1.11 -15.88 -13.97
N LEU A 69 0.35 -14.89 -13.49
CA LEU A 69 -0.59 -14.12 -14.31
C LEU A 69 0.12 -13.35 -15.41
N LYS A 70 1.34 -12.84 -15.18
CA LYS A 70 2.14 -12.21 -16.24
C LYS A 70 2.49 -13.20 -17.35
N THR A 71 2.83 -14.44 -16.99
CA THR A 71 3.08 -15.52 -17.95
C THR A 71 1.81 -15.87 -18.73
N LEU A 72 0.67 -16.02 -18.05
CA LEU A 72 -0.62 -16.29 -18.70
C LEU A 72 -1.04 -15.16 -19.63
N ASN A 73 -0.80 -13.90 -19.26
CA ASN A 73 -1.09 -12.74 -20.11
C ASN A 73 -0.22 -12.73 -21.39
N ARG A 74 1.01 -13.26 -21.34
CA ARG A 74 1.81 -13.50 -22.55
C ARG A 74 1.13 -14.51 -23.47
N PHE A 75 0.55 -15.56 -22.92
CA PHE A 75 -0.12 -16.62 -23.70
C PHE A 75 -1.42 -16.13 -24.33
N VAL A 76 -2.10 -15.17 -23.71
CA VAL A 76 -3.28 -14.51 -24.32
C VAL A 76 -2.89 -13.69 -25.55
N LYS A 77 -1.68 -13.12 -25.56
CA LYS A 77 -1.20 -12.26 -26.65
C LYS A 77 -0.51 -13.03 -27.78
N ASP A 78 0.05 -14.19 -27.47
CA ASP A 78 0.79 -15.02 -28.42
C ASP A 78 -0.12 -16.09 -29.03
N THR A 79 -0.58 -15.82 -30.24
CA THR A 79 -1.48 -16.71 -30.99
C THR A 79 -0.79 -17.96 -31.56
N LEU A 80 0.54 -18.05 -31.46
CA LEU A 80 1.31 -19.18 -31.98
C LEU A 80 1.50 -20.30 -30.95
N ILE A 81 1.11 -20.08 -29.69
CA ILE A 81 1.19 -21.10 -28.64
C ILE A 81 0.14 -22.18 -28.87
N GLY A 82 0.57 -23.44 -28.91
CA GLY A 82 -0.31 -24.58 -29.11
C GLY A 82 -1.26 -24.82 -27.92
N GLU A 83 -2.49 -25.26 -28.19
CA GLU A 83 -3.51 -25.53 -27.17
C GLU A 83 -3.03 -26.47 -26.06
N LYS A 84 -2.20 -27.46 -26.40
CA LYS A 84 -1.62 -28.40 -25.43
C LYS A 84 -0.76 -27.67 -24.39
N GLU A 85 0.07 -26.75 -24.83
CA GLU A 85 0.95 -25.96 -23.95
C GLU A 85 0.14 -25.00 -23.07
N ILE A 86 -0.92 -24.39 -23.63
CA ILE A 86 -1.89 -23.56 -22.88
C ILE A 86 -2.54 -24.41 -21.78
N LYS A 87 -3.04 -25.60 -22.12
CA LYS A 87 -3.71 -26.51 -21.18
C LYS A 87 -2.79 -26.96 -20.05
N GLU A 88 -1.55 -27.33 -20.37
CA GLU A 88 -0.56 -27.74 -19.38
C GLU A 88 -0.18 -26.57 -18.44
N THR A 89 0.00 -25.37 -18.98
CA THR A 89 0.33 -24.17 -18.20
C THR A 89 -0.81 -23.78 -17.27
N LEU A 90 -2.06 -23.79 -17.76
CA LEU A 90 -3.24 -23.54 -16.94
C LEU A 90 -3.42 -24.59 -15.83
N LYS A 91 -3.17 -25.87 -16.13
CA LYS A 91 -3.22 -26.94 -15.12
C LYS A 91 -2.20 -26.69 -14.01
N LYS A 92 -0.93 -26.43 -14.37
CA LYS A 92 0.14 -26.12 -13.41
C LYS A 92 -0.21 -24.92 -12.53
N PHE A 93 -0.72 -23.84 -13.14
CA PHE A 93 -1.14 -22.64 -12.40
C PHE A 93 -2.24 -22.94 -11.38
N ARG A 94 -3.29 -23.67 -11.79
CA ARG A 94 -4.42 -24.02 -10.90
C ARG A 94 -4.00 -24.96 -9.77
N THR A 95 -3.20 -25.98 -10.08
CA THR A 95 -2.67 -26.92 -9.08
C THR A 95 -1.84 -26.19 -8.04
N LYS A 96 -0.85 -25.39 -8.47
CA LYS A 96 0.01 -24.63 -7.56
C LYS A 96 -0.78 -23.64 -6.71
N ARG A 97 -1.79 -22.97 -7.29
CA ARG A 97 -2.67 -22.06 -6.55
C ARG A 97 -3.45 -22.79 -5.46
N LYS A 98 -3.94 -24.00 -5.74
CA LYS A 98 -4.65 -24.82 -4.76
C LYS A 98 -3.73 -25.27 -3.64
N GLU A 99 -2.56 -25.83 -3.97
CA GLU A 99 -1.57 -26.28 -2.98
C GLU A 99 -1.19 -25.15 -2.01
N MET A 100 -0.89 -23.96 -2.51
CA MET A 100 -0.57 -22.80 -1.65
C MET A 100 -1.77 -22.31 -0.84
N GLN A 101 -3.01 -22.52 -1.30
CA GLN A 101 -4.19 -22.21 -0.49
C GLN A 101 -4.35 -23.24 0.63
N ASP A 102 -4.25 -24.53 0.31
CA ASP A 102 -4.37 -25.61 1.29
C ASP A 102 -3.32 -25.49 2.41
N GLU A 103 -2.09 -25.03 2.09
CA GLU A 103 -1.05 -24.73 3.10
C GLU A 103 -1.41 -23.55 4.01
N ILE A 104 -2.03 -22.50 3.45
CA ILE A 104 -2.48 -21.32 4.22
C ILE A 104 -3.65 -21.70 5.11
N ASP A 105 -4.63 -22.45 4.58
CA ASP A 105 -5.83 -22.84 5.32
C ASP A 105 -5.44 -23.71 6.53
N LYS A 106 -4.51 -24.65 6.37
CA LYS A 106 -3.95 -25.44 7.47
C LYS A 106 -3.25 -24.58 8.53
N ALA A 107 -2.49 -23.57 8.08
CA ALA A 107 -1.80 -22.66 9.00
C ALA A 107 -2.78 -21.76 9.75
N GLU A 108 -3.87 -21.34 9.11
CA GLU A 108 -4.96 -20.58 9.72
C GLU A 108 -5.72 -21.40 10.75
N GLU A 109 -6.12 -22.62 10.42
CA GLU A 109 -6.82 -23.54 11.33
C GLU A 109 -6.00 -23.78 12.60
N ALA A 110 -4.71 -24.10 12.46
CA ALA A 110 -3.82 -24.30 13.60
C ALA A 110 -3.66 -23.04 14.49
N LEU A 111 -3.71 -21.84 13.89
CA LEU A 111 -3.69 -20.59 14.62
C LEU A 111 -5.02 -20.34 15.35
N ILE A 112 -6.14 -20.56 14.68
CA ILE A 112 -7.50 -20.37 15.24
C ILE A 112 -7.71 -21.26 16.47
N GLU A 113 -7.23 -22.50 16.46
CA GLU A 113 -7.36 -23.41 17.60
C GLU A 113 -6.66 -22.91 18.87
N THR A 114 -5.62 -22.08 18.74
CA THR A 114 -4.81 -21.64 19.88
C THR A 114 -5.07 -20.18 20.27
N LEU A 115 -5.58 -19.36 19.35
CA LEU A 115 -5.82 -17.94 19.57
C LEU A 115 -7.11 -17.70 20.35
N SER A 116 -7.11 -16.68 21.22
CA SER A 116 -8.33 -16.23 21.89
C SER A 116 -9.36 -15.73 20.86
N PRO A 117 -10.68 -15.87 21.11
CA PRO A 117 -11.70 -15.35 20.19
C PRO A 117 -11.54 -13.86 19.88
N ARG A 118 -11.04 -13.08 20.85
CA ARG A 118 -10.74 -11.66 20.67
C ARG A 118 -9.56 -11.45 19.71
N ALA A 119 -8.46 -12.20 19.88
CA ALA A 119 -7.34 -12.15 18.95
C ALA A 119 -7.76 -12.57 17.53
N GLN A 120 -8.57 -13.61 17.40
CA GLN A 120 -9.13 -14.05 16.12
C GLN A 120 -9.91 -12.92 15.45
N LEU A 121 -10.86 -12.28 16.15
CA LEU A 121 -11.63 -11.16 15.61
C LEU A 121 -10.72 -10.02 15.11
N HIS A 122 -9.75 -9.60 15.91
CA HIS A 122 -8.83 -8.53 15.53
C HIS A 122 -7.97 -8.91 14.33
N LEU A 123 -7.44 -10.14 14.30
CA LEU A 123 -6.64 -10.62 13.18
C LEU A 123 -7.47 -10.79 11.90
N THR A 124 -8.74 -11.17 12.01
CA THR A 124 -9.68 -11.20 10.87
C THR A 124 -9.94 -9.79 10.35
N VAL A 125 -10.24 -8.82 11.23
CA VAL A 125 -10.45 -7.41 10.84
C VAL A 125 -9.21 -6.80 10.20
N LEU A 126 -8.02 -7.16 10.68
CA LEU A 126 -6.74 -6.73 10.09
C LEU A 126 -6.46 -7.39 8.73
N GLY A 127 -7.20 -8.43 8.35
CA GLY A 127 -6.99 -9.22 7.14
C GLY A 127 -5.85 -10.23 7.27
N VAL A 128 -5.44 -10.57 8.49
CA VAL A 128 -4.42 -11.59 8.76
C VAL A 128 -5.02 -12.99 8.70
N LEU A 129 -6.25 -13.19 9.20
CA LEU A 129 -7.01 -14.44 9.10
C LEU A 129 -8.05 -14.43 7.95
N ASP A 130 -8.19 -13.33 7.22
CA ASP A 130 -8.99 -13.30 5.99
C ASP A 130 -8.09 -13.61 4.78
N ASN A 131 -8.70 -14.03 3.66
CA ASN A 131 -8.01 -14.31 2.39
C ASN A 131 -7.33 -13.07 1.75
N GLY A 132 -7.49 -11.90 2.36
CA GLY A 132 -6.77 -10.69 2.02
C GLY A 132 -5.31 -10.71 2.47
N LEU A 133 -4.45 -9.96 1.78
CA LEU A 133 -3.24 -9.47 2.44
C LEU A 133 -3.70 -8.46 3.50
N PRO A 134 -3.16 -8.50 4.73
CA PRO A 134 -3.55 -7.54 5.75
C PRO A 134 -3.36 -6.14 5.19
N ARG A 135 -4.39 -5.29 5.37
CA ARG A 135 -4.30 -3.89 4.97
C ARG A 135 -3.06 -3.34 5.65
N ARG A 136 -2.21 -2.62 4.92
CA ARG A 136 -1.04 -1.93 5.49
C ARG A 136 -1.53 -1.03 6.63
N THR A 137 -1.55 -1.54 7.86
CA THR A 137 -1.73 -0.73 9.04
C THR A 137 -0.42 0.01 9.21
N THR A 138 -0.55 1.33 9.15
CA THR A 138 0.50 2.29 9.45
C THR A 138 1.61 2.37 8.41
N ARG A 139 1.46 3.34 7.50
CA ARG A 139 2.58 4.11 6.98
C ARG A 139 3.34 4.61 8.20
N THR A 140 4.41 3.90 8.59
CA THR A 140 5.45 4.46 9.46
C THR A 140 5.83 5.78 8.80
N GLN A 141 5.43 6.89 9.42
CA GLN A 141 6.02 8.17 9.12
C GLN A 141 7.49 7.99 9.46
N VAL A 142 8.30 7.76 8.43
CA VAL A 142 9.73 8.00 8.55
C VAL A 142 9.81 9.48 8.83
N ASP A 143 10.19 9.82 10.05
CA ASP A 143 10.54 11.15 10.47
C ASP A 143 11.50 11.71 9.43
N LYS A 144 11.00 12.65 8.62
CA LYS A 144 11.85 13.65 8.00
C LYS A 144 12.24 14.57 9.14
N GLU A 145 13.30 14.22 9.86
CA GLU A 145 14.07 15.22 10.59
C GLU A 145 14.61 16.23 9.58
N ALA A 146 13.85 17.31 9.46
CA ALA A 146 14.30 18.69 9.47
C ALA A 146 15.81 18.91 9.28
N GLY A 147 16.26 18.82 8.02
CA GLY A 147 17.36 19.65 7.56
C GLY A 147 16.84 21.08 7.38
N GLN A 148 16.96 21.91 8.44
CA GLN A 148 16.80 23.35 8.29
C GLN A 148 17.57 24.12 9.36
N LYS A 149 18.65 24.77 8.92
CA LYS A 149 19.26 26.05 9.36
C LYS A 149 20.68 26.08 8.77
N ASN A 150 21.11 27.04 7.96
CA ASN A 150 20.82 28.48 7.97
C ASN A 150 20.93 29.09 6.56
N SER A 151 20.08 30.09 6.36
CA SER A 151 20.21 31.24 5.44
C SER A 151 21.36 32.15 5.94
N ASP A 152 21.96 33.12 5.27
CA ASP A 152 21.72 33.98 4.12
C ASP A 152 23.10 34.53 3.71
N SER A 153 23.34 34.83 2.44
CA SER A 153 23.82 36.16 2.03
C SER A 153 24.10 36.22 0.52
N SER A 154 23.29 37.02 -0.15
CA SER A 154 23.68 38.02 -1.16
C SER A 154 24.31 37.54 -2.47
N THR A 155 23.48 37.53 -3.51
CA THR A 155 23.88 37.78 -4.90
C THR A 155 24.55 39.16 -5.01
N PRO A 156 25.48 39.35 -5.97
CA PRO A 156 25.02 40.07 -7.15
C PRO A 156 25.48 39.46 -8.48
N LEU A 157 24.60 39.67 -9.47
CA LEU A 157 24.79 39.50 -10.89
C LEU A 157 26.11 40.10 -11.39
N GLU A 158 26.84 39.34 -12.21
CA GLU A 158 27.64 39.95 -13.26
C GLU A 158 27.47 39.20 -14.59
N GLN A 159 27.15 39.99 -15.61
CA GLN A 159 26.86 39.60 -16.98
C GLN A 159 28.11 39.05 -17.68
N SER A 160 27.92 38.15 -18.64
CA SER A 160 28.82 38.06 -19.80
C SER A 160 28.02 37.81 -21.06
N PRO A 161 28.12 38.70 -22.07
CA PRO A 161 27.39 38.57 -23.32
C PRO A 161 28.13 37.65 -24.29
N ASP A 162 27.33 36.84 -24.98
CA ASP A 162 27.69 36.17 -26.22
C ASP A 162 27.79 37.19 -27.35
N LYS A 163 28.98 37.31 -27.98
CA LYS A 163 29.12 37.90 -29.33
C LYS A 163 30.25 37.23 -30.10
N THR A 164 29.80 36.69 -31.23
CA THR A 164 30.47 36.28 -32.45
C THR A 164 31.30 37.40 -33.12
N SER A 165 32.24 36.97 -33.99
CA SER A 165 33.02 37.70 -35.02
C SER A 165 34.38 38.22 -34.54
N GLN A 166 35.51 37.96 -35.21
CA GLN A 166 35.78 37.68 -36.63
C GLN A 166 36.77 36.53 -36.83
#